data_AF-A0A847A7H6-F1
#
_entry.id   AF-A0A847A7H6-F1
#
_cell.length_a   1.000
_cell.length_b   1.000
_cell.length_c   1.000
_cell.angle_alpha   90.00
_cell.angle_beta   90.00
_cell.angle_gamma   90.00
#
_symmetry.space_group_name_H-M   'P 1'
#
loop_
_entity.id
_entity.type
_entity.pdbx_description
1 polymer ?
#
loop_
_entity_poly.entity_id
_entity_poly.type
_entity_poly.pdbx_seq_one_letter_code
_entity_poly.pdbx_strand_id
1 'polypeptide(L)'
;MAIFGGCSVGVEKTLSSLAVGEGGIVSKIEGDGSLKRRILEMGLVPGTEVRVERKAPLNDPVSIWFRGYELSLRVDEADAVFIMPRGCAGCSGGCR
;
A
#
# COMPACT_ATOMS: atom_id res chain seq x y z
N MET A 1 17.59 -26.81 4.05
CA MET A 1 18.33 -26.24 5.19
C MET A 1 18.64 -24.78 4.86
N ALA A 2 17.64 -23.93 5.02
CA ALA A 2 17.78 -22.49 5.22
C ALA A 2 16.51 -22.10 6.00
N ILE A 3 16.72 -21.92 7.29
CA ILE A 3 15.82 -21.28 8.23
C ILE A 3 15.39 -19.95 7.62
N PHE A 4 14.17 -19.88 7.09
CA PHE A 4 13.57 -18.63 6.64
C PHE A 4 13.42 -17.73 7.86
N GLY A 5 14.46 -16.94 8.09
CA GLY A 5 14.61 -15.97 9.16
C GLY A 5 13.46 -14.99 9.14
N GLY A 6 13.05 -14.61 10.35
CA GLY A 6 11.82 -13.92 10.68
C GLY A 6 11.38 -12.83 9.71
N CYS A 7 10.24 -13.07 9.07
CA CYS A 7 9.35 -11.98 8.67
C CYS A 7 8.57 -11.58 9.92
N SER A 8 8.95 -10.47 10.56
CA SER A 8 8.18 -9.85 11.63
C SER A 8 6.76 -9.61 11.13
N VAL A 9 5.83 -10.31 11.76
CA VAL A 9 4.43 -10.41 11.44
C VAL A 9 3.75 -9.05 11.57
N GLY A 10 3.01 -8.67 10.52
CA GLY A 10 1.71 -7.99 10.60
C GLY A 10 1.64 -6.67 11.37
N VAL A 11 2.19 -5.59 10.80
CA VAL A 11 1.80 -4.24 11.20
C VAL A 11 1.02 -3.61 10.06
N GLU A 12 -0.24 -3.23 10.31
CA GLU A 12 -1.03 -2.43 9.37
C GLU A 12 -0.30 -1.12 9.08
N LYS A 13 -0.19 -0.76 7.81
CA LYS A 13 0.47 0.48 7.38
C LYS A 13 -0.45 1.29 6.49
N THR A 14 -0.28 2.61 6.49
CA THR A 14 -0.93 3.47 5.50
C THR A 14 -0.27 3.31 4.14
N LEU A 15 -1.03 3.57 3.08
CA LEU A 15 -0.53 3.58 1.71
C LEU A 15 0.57 4.65 1.52
N SER A 16 0.44 5.78 2.22
CA SER A 16 1.45 6.85 2.29
C SER A 16 2.77 6.42 2.94
N SER A 17 2.77 5.39 3.80
CA SER A 17 3.99 4.88 4.46
C SER A 17 4.70 3.76 3.69
N LEU A 18 4.04 3.13 2.71
CA LEU A 18 4.64 2.07 1.88
C LEU A 18 5.77 2.58 0.98
N ALA A 19 6.84 1.80 0.82
CA ALA A 19 7.90 2.13 -0.13
C ALA A 19 7.52 1.76 -1.57
N VAL A 20 8.23 2.34 -2.55
CA VAL A 20 8.04 1.99 -3.96
C VAL A 20 8.40 0.53 -4.19
N GLY A 21 7.53 -0.21 -4.86
CA GLY A 21 7.64 -1.64 -5.09
C GLY A 21 6.94 -2.50 -4.03
N GLU A 22 6.55 -1.93 -2.88
CA GLU A 22 5.78 -2.61 -1.86
C GLU A 22 4.30 -2.70 -2.22
N GLY A 23 3.65 -3.75 -1.75
CA GLY A 23 2.22 -3.97 -1.99
C GLY A 23 1.58 -4.80 -0.89
N GLY A 24 0.25 -4.80 -0.89
CA GLY A 24 -0.52 -5.49 0.12
C GLY A 24 -2.00 -5.45 -0.18
N ILE A 25 -2.78 -5.94 0.79
CA ILE A 25 -4.24 -5.97 0.70
C ILE A 25 -4.80 -4.83 1.54
N VAL A 26 -5.70 -4.05 0.95
CA VAL A 26 -6.43 -3.01 1.69
C VAL A 26 -7.23 -3.67 2.81
N SER A 27 -6.93 -3.29 4.05
CA SER A 27 -7.60 -3.79 5.26
C SER A 27 -8.81 -2.94 5.61
N LYS A 28 -8.60 -1.62 5.72
CA LYS A 28 -9.63 -0.66 6.09
C LYS A 28 -9.35 0.71 5.47
N ILE A 29 -10.37 1.55 5.44
CA ILE A 29 -10.29 2.93 4.95
C ILE A 29 -10.84 3.80 6.08
N GLU A 30 -10.01 4.68 6.62
CA GLU A 30 -10.29 5.58 7.72
C GLU A 30 -10.22 7.02 7.23
N GLY A 31 -11.23 7.82 7.52
CA GLY A 31 -11.33 9.19 7.02
C GLY A 31 -12.77 9.66 7.02
N ASP A 32 -12.98 10.94 6.70
CA ASP A 32 -14.32 11.52 6.63
C ASP A 32 -15.22 10.78 5.64
N GLY A 33 -16.53 10.80 5.88
CA GLY A 33 -17.51 10.13 5.01
C GLY A 33 -17.39 10.52 3.54
N SER A 34 -17.01 11.78 3.26
CA SER A 34 -16.74 12.28 1.91
C SER A 34 -15.48 11.66 1.28
N LEU A 35 -14.38 11.57 2.03
CA LEU A 35 -13.12 10.97 1.57
C LEU A 35 -13.30 9.49 1.29
N LYS A 36 -13.90 8.76 2.24
CA LYS A 36 -14.18 7.34 2.09
C LYS A 36 -15.04 7.06 0.85
N ARG A 37 -16.08 7.88 0.61
CA ARG A 37 -16.94 7.72 -0.57
C ARG A 37 -16.17 7.94 -1.87
N ARG A 38 -15.30 8.95 -1.93
CA ARG A 38 -14.44 9.20 -3.09
C ARG A 38 -13.49 8.05 -3.37
N ILE A 39 -12.85 7.51 -2.34
CA ILE A 39 -11.93 6.35 -2.44
C ILE A 39 -12.66 5.11 -2.96
N LEU A 40 -13.86 4.84 -2.42
CA LEU A 40 -14.71 3.73 -2.88
C LEU A 40 -15.15 3.91 -4.34
N GLU A 41 -15.49 5.13 -4.77
CA GLU A 41 -15.85 5.46 -6.16
C GLU A 41 -14.68 5.27 -7.13
N MET A 42 -13.44 5.49 -6.68
CA MET A 42 -12.24 5.18 -7.47
C MET A 42 -11.96 3.67 -7.58
N GLY A 43 -12.60 2.84 -6.78
CA GLY A 43 -12.45 1.39 -6.79
C GLY A 43 -11.47 0.83 -5.75
N LEU A 44 -10.99 1.66 -4.83
CA LEU A 44 -10.22 1.23 -3.66
C LEU A 44 -11.18 0.73 -2.58
N VAL A 45 -11.39 -0.58 -2.55
CA VAL A 45 -12.23 -1.25 -1.56
C VAL A 45 -11.41 -2.21 -0.70
N PRO A 46 -11.78 -2.43 0.57
CA PRO A 46 -11.12 -3.43 1.41
C PRO A 46 -11.19 -4.82 0.77
N GLY A 47 -10.07 -5.55 0.83
CA GLY A 47 -9.87 -6.81 0.11
C GLY A 47 -9.24 -6.66 -1.28
N THR A 48 -9.05 -5.43 -1.78
CA THR A 48 -8.32 -5.20 -3.04
C THR A 48 -6.82 -5.26 -2.79
N GLU A 49 -6.11 -5.99 -3.65
CA GLU A 49 -4.65 -5.99 -3.68
C GLU A 49 -4.15 -4.76 -4.45
N VAL A 50 -3.27 -4.01 -3.81
CA VAL A 50 -2.70 -2.78 -4.33
C VAL A 50 -1.18 -2.81 -4.19
N ARG A 51 -0.47 -2.18 -5.12
CA ARG A 51 0.99 -2.08 -5.09
C ARG A 51 1.43 -0.66 -5.39
N VAL A 52 2.41 -0.14 -4.66
CA VAL A 52 3.01 1.17 -4.96
C VAL A 52 3.97 1.00 -6.13
N GLU A 53 3.65 1.61 -7.27
CA GLU A 53 4.53 1.62 -8.45
C GLU A 53 5.47 2.81 -8.43
N ARG A 54 4.96 3.99 -8.06
CA ARG A 54 5.74 5.22 -7.99
C ARG A 54 5.26 6.12 -6.86
N LYS A 55 6.20 6.82 -6.24
CA LYS A 55 5.94 7.95 -5.35
C LYS A 55 6.68 9.16 -5.84
N ALA A 56 6.03 10.32 -5.78
CA ALA A 56 6.71 11.58 -5.92
C ALA A 56 7.76 11.74 -4.78
N PRO A 57 8.84 12.50 -5.00
CA PRO A 57 9.87 12.74 -3.98
C PRO A 57 9.34 13.39 -2.69
N LEU A 58 8.14 13.98 -2.74
CA LEU A 58 7.43 14.58 -1.60
C LEU A 58 6.24 13.73 -1.11
N ASN A 59 6.15 12.45 -1.50
CA ASN A 59 5.02 11.55 -1.21
C ASN A 59 3.65 11.98 -1.76
N ASP A 60 3.56 13.05 -2.57
CA ASP A 60 2.34 13.48 -3.25
C ASP A 60 2.60 13.80 -4.73
N PRO A 61 1.83 13.23 -5.69
CA PRO A 61 0.86 12.13 -5.53
C PRO A 61 1.52 10.74 -5.47
N VAL A 62 0.80 9.75 -4.91
CA VAL A 62 1.20 8.34 -4.85
C VAL A 62 0.55 7.56 -5.98
N SER A 63 1.34 6.87 -6.80
CA SER A 63 0.82 6.03 -7.88
C SER A 63 0.83 4.56 -7.48
N ILE A 64 -0.36 3.96 -7.53
CA ILE A 64 -0.57 2.57 -7.17
C ILE A 64 -1.11 1.76 -8.35
N TRP A 65 -0.73 0.50 -8.41
CA TRP A 65 -1.30 -0.48 -9.31
C TRP A 65 -2.37 -1.29 -8.61
N PHE A 66 -3.57 -1.34 -9.19
CA PHE A 66 -4.64 -2.25 -8.75
C PHE A 66 -5.56 -2.60 -9.92
N ARG A 67 -6.14 -3.80 -9.89
CA ARG A 67 -7.10 -4.29 -10.92
C ARG A 67 -6.63 -4.14 -12.38
N GLY A 68 -5.32 -4.07 -12.62
CA GLY A 68 -4.74 -3.97 -13.97
C GLY A 68 -4.59 -2.54 -14.50
N TYR A 69 -4.70 -1.51 -13.65
CA TYR A 69 -4.39 -0.12 -14.01
C TYR A 69 -3.63 0.62 -12.91
N GLU A 70 -2.95 1.69 -13.31
CA GLU A 70 -2.28 2.64 -12.41
C GLU A 70 -3.27 3.75 -12.01
N LEU A 71 -3.40 4.04 -10.72
CA LEU A 71 -4.16 5.16 -10.20
C LEU A 71 -3.24 6.06 -9.38
N SER A 72 -3.34 7.35 -9.62
CA SER A 72 -2.68 8.37 -8.81
C SER A 72 -3.63 8.86 -7.72
N LEU A 73 -3.25 8.63 -6.47
CA LEU A 73 -3.94 9.12 -5.28
C LEU A 73 -3.18 10.30 -4.69
N ARG A 74 -3.92 11.24 -4.09
CA ARG A 74 -3.31 12.25 -3.23
C ARG A 74 -2.80 11.65 -1.93
N VAL A 75 -1.85 12.31 -1.30
CA VAL A 75 -1.32 11.89 0.00
C VAL A 75 -2.43 11.76 1.06
N ASP A 76 -3.39 12.68 1.10
CA ASP A 76 -4.55 12.63 2.03
C ASP A 76 -5.38 11.34 1.88
N GLU A 77 -5.54 10.87 0.64
CA GLU A 77 -6.28 9.64 0.36
C GLU A 77 -5.44 8.40 0.68
N ALA A 78 -4.14 8.47 0.44
CA ALA A 78 -3.20 7.39 0.77
C ALA A 78 -3.01 7.23 2.29
N ASP A 79 -3.08 8.31 3.07
CA ASP A 79 -3.07 8.30 4.53
C ASP A 79 -4.33 7.67 5.13
N ALA A 80 -5.47 7.87 4.46
CA ALA A 80 -6.75 7.27 4.83
C ALA A 80 -6.82 5.75 4.58
N VAL A 81 -5.99 5.20 3.71
CA VAL A 81 -6.07 3.78 3.29
C VAL A 81 -5.05 2.94 4.05
N PHE A 82 -5.56 1.99 4.84
CA PHE A 82 -4.75 1.03 5.58
C PHE A 82 -4.61 -0.27 4.81
N ILE A 83 -3.39 -0.78 4.77
CA ILE A 83 -3.00 -1.93 3.98
C ILE A 83 -2.24 -2.91 4.88
N MET A 84 -2.51 -4.18 4.68
CA MET A 84 -1.69 -5.27 5.18
C MET A 84 -0.64 -5.62 4.13
N PRO A 85 0.65 -5.24 4.32
CA PRO A 85 1.70 -5.57 3.38
C PRO A 85 1.85 -7.10 3.30
N ARG A 86 1.89 -7.63 2.08
CA ARG A 86 2.28 -9.03 1.87
C ARG A 86 3.80 -9.06 1.84
N GLY A 87 4.39 -9.51 2.95
CA GLY A 87 5.82 -9.38 3.20
C GLY A 87 6.70 -10.07 2.15
N CYS A 88 7.53 -9.28 1.46
CA CYS A 88 8.99 -9.43 1.40
C CYS A 88 9.58 -8.19 0.71
N ALA A 89 9.75 -7.09 1.44
CA ALA A 89 10.28 -5.82 0.88
C ALA A 89 11.61 -5.37 1.53
N GLY A 90 12.26 -6.27 2.27
CA GLY A 90 13.40 -5.93 3.12
C GLY A 90 14.67 -6.74 2.89
N CYS A 91 14.81 -7.52 1.81
CA CYS A 91 16.11 -8.11 1.48
C CYS A 91 16.96 -7.12 0.66
N SER A 92 17.37 -6.02 1.29
CA SER A 92 18.43 -5.13 0.78
C SER A 92 19.85 -5.66 1.07
N GLY A 93 19.98 -6.80 1.76
CA GLY A 93 21.21 -7.58 1.85
C GLY A 93 21.04 -8.90 1.10
N GLY A 94 21.85 -9.14 0.07
CA GLY A 94 21.62 -10.17 -0.94
C GLY A 94 21.22 -11.54 -0.38
N CYS A 95 20.09 -12.07 -0.86
CA CYS A 95 19.78 -13.48 -0.76
C CYS A 95 20.75 -14.25 -1.67
N ARG A 96 21.85 -14.75 -1.10
CA ARG A 96 22.52 -15.98 -1.55
C ARG A 96 22.03 -17.13 -0.70
#